data_AF-A0A9D4NUB4-F1
#
_entry.id   AF-A0A9D4NUB4-F1
#
_cell.length_a   1.000
_cell.length_b   1.000
_cell.length_c   1.000
_cell.angle_alpha   90.00
_cell.angle_beta   90.00
_cell.angle_gamma   90.00
#
_symmetry.space_group_name_H-M   'P 1'
#
loop_
_entity.id
_entity.type
_entity.pdbx_description
1 polymer ?
#
loop_
_entity_poly.entity_id
_entity_poly.type
_entity_poly.pdbx_seq_one_letter_code
_entity_poly.pdbx_strand_id
1 'polypeptide(L)'
;MTSSISNIIKRNLSLSLLKQNHNKSLSEIFIEDFIFIRLFAFRMNFTLSDYCQQRIMKTYETFKPALVITTNSWLLLVILTLMIFWPTNGLFMDVKIFEQILNIQRADLLFTQIIFFIIIKECLWLHCMNEVINYRNRYIDFLLSILPNYERKCHHKLQRYLNNYICIEYFIITWLYLIIVLLMLKKIKKLFTFLTLSIKRRYKSPYFMRKIFWNLYHREYITLYSNIAKLNESAKFSLLAVETISKSAAMIACVFYSKQVKMTMINSLLVFCMIFAFLFVNLMYYQIASLPTYNTKCIQIIFKWLARSQWSEKFVKTNNINCFSHKIQQIRGRQSMKWNFFVQTMTDNKLGFTCGHIFT
;
A
#
# COMPACT_ATOMS: atom_id res chain seq x y z
N MET A 1 -36.55 6.29 -15.75
CA MET A 1 -35.59 6.10 -14.62
C MET A 1 -34.13 5.98 -15.06
N THR A 2 -33.80 5.32 -16.17
CA THR A 2 -32.41 5.12 -16.66
C THR A 2 -31.60 6.41 -16.90
N SER A 3 -32.25 7.52 -17.27
CA SER A 3 -31.60 8.83 -17.45
C SER A 3 -30.95 9.39 -16.17
N SER A 4 -31.44 9.02 -14.98
CA SER A 4 -30.88 9.48 -13.70
C SER A 4 -29.48 8.91 -13.46
N ILE A 5 -29.31 7.59 -13.58
CA ILE A 5 -28.02 6.94 -13.34
C ILE A 5 -27.04 7.29 -14.46
N SER A 6 -27.50 7.33 -15.72
CA SER A 6 -26.69 7.82 -16.83
C SER A 6 -26.18 9.24 -16.57
N ASN A 7 -27.03 10.18 -16.14
CA ASN A 7 -26.60 11.54 -15.84
C ASN A 7 -25.73 11.66 -14.57
N ILE A 8 -25.95 10.84 -13.53
CA ILE A 8 -25.06 10.80 -12.36
C ILE A 8 -23.68 10.27 -12.75
N ILE A 9 -23.61 9.20 -13.54
CA ILE A 9 -22.35 8.69 -14.11
C ILE A 9 -21.74 9.77 -15.00
N LYS A 10 -22.47 10.36 -15.95
CA LYS A 10 -21.97 11.39 -16.87
C LYS A 10 -21.58 12.71 -16.21
N ARG A 11 -22.03 12.98 -14.98
CA ARG A 11 -21.70 14.15 -14.14
C ARG A 11 -20.59 13.87 -13.12
N ASN A 12 -20.34 12.60 -12.79
CA ASN A 12 -19.19 12.15 -11.97
C ASN A 12 -17.99 11.71 -12.82
N LEU A 13 -18.22 11.27 -14.06
CA LEU A 13 -17.23 10.93 -15.11
C LEU A 13 -17.19 11.97 -16.22
N SER A 14 -17.83 13.15 -16.07
CA SER A 14 -17.64 14.24 -17.01
C SER A 14 -16.14 14.55 -17.11
N LEU A 15 -15.64 14.75 -18.33
CA LEU A 15 -14.24 15.10 -18.61
C LEU A 15 -13.80 16.45 -17.98
N SER A 16 -14.65 17.09 -17.18
CA SER A 16 -14.26 18.11 -16.18
C SER A 16 -13.20 17.60 -15.19
N LEU A 17 -13.13 16.30 -14.89
CA LEU A 17 -12.03 15.72 -14.10
C LEU A 17 -10.69 15.71 -14.87
N LEU A 18 -10.75 15.59 -16.20
CA LEU A 18 -9.60 15.67 -17.12
C LEU A 18 -9.19 17.12 -17.45
N LYS A 19 -10.07 18.10 -17.21
CA LYS A 19 -9.72 19.53 -17.25
C LYS A 19 -8.88 19.88 -16.02
N GLN A 20 -7.57 19.72 -16.15
CA GLN A 20 -6.59 20.05 -15.10
C GLN A 20 -6.71 21.50 -14.63
N ASN A 21 -7.36 21.71 -13.47
CA ASN A 21 -7.12 22.91 -12.69
C ASN A 21 -5.74 22.78 -12.04
N HIS A 22 -4.77 23.57 -12.52
CA HIS A 22 -3.39 23.55 -12.02
C HIS A 22 -3.22 23.96 -10.54
N ASN A 23 -4.30 24.42 -9.90
CA ASN A 23 -4.31 24.95 -8.54
C ASN A 23 -4.98 24.04 -7.49
N LYS A 24 -5.37 22.80 -7.82
CA LYS A 24 -5.95 21.88 -6.82
C LYS A 24 -5.03 21.69 -5.61
N SER A 25 -5.60 21.73 -4.41
CA SER A 25 -4.85 21.48 -3.17
C SER A 25 -4.53 19.99 -2.99
N LEU A 26 -3.53 19.68 -2.17
CA LEU A 26 -3.18 18.28 -1.90
C LEU A 26 -4.28 17.54 -1.09
N SER A 27 -5.06 18.28 -0.29
CA SER A 27 -6.20 17.72 0.44
C SER A 27 -7.36 17.38 -0.50
N GLU A 28 -7.63 18.18 -1.54
CA GLU A 28 -8.56 17.81 -2.61
C GLU A 28 -8.17 16.50 -3.31
N ILE A 29 -6.89 16.30 -3.64
CA ILE A 29 -6.40 15.06 -4.27
C ILE A 29 -6.67 13.85 -3.36
N PHE A 30 -6.34 13.92 -2.07
CA PHE A 30 -6.63 12.82 -1.14
C PHE A 30 -8.13 12.58 -0.92
N ILE A 31 -8.98 13.60 -1.07
CA ILE A 31 -10.43 13.44 -1.05
C ILE A 31 -10.91 12.72 -2.31
N GLU A 32 -10.33 13.03 -3.48
CA GLU A 32 -10.61 12.33 -4.74
C GLU A 32 -10.14 10.85 -4.69
N ASP A 33 -8.93 10.57 -4.21
CA ASP A 33 -8.45 9.21 -3.89
C ASP A 33 -9.44 8.46 -3.00
N PHE A 34 -9.88 9.10 -1.91
CA PHE A 34 -10.83 8.50 -0.98
C PHE A 34 -12.18 8.21 -1.64
N ILE A 35 -12.66 9.04 -2.57
CA ILE A 35 -13.89 8.76 -3.34
C ILE A 35 -13.76 7.47 -4.16
N PHE A 36 -12.61 7.21 -4.78
CA PHE A 36 -12.38 5.97 -5.53
C PHE A 36 -12.31 4.74 -4.61
N ILE A 37 -11.57 4.82 -3.50
CA ILE A 37 -11.48 3.72 -2.52
C ILE A 37 -12.86 3.44 -1.90
N ARG A 38 -13.61 4.50 -1.59
CA ARG A 38 -14.99 4.42 -1.11
C ARG A 38 -15.92 3.71 -2.09
N LEU A 39 -15.83 4.00 -3.39
CA LEU A 39 -16.67 3.38 -4.41
C LEU A 39 -16.25 1.93 -4.75
N PHE A 40 -14.96 1.68 -4.95
CA PHE A 40 -14.47 0.39 -5.46
C PHE A 40 -14.08 -0.62 -4.37
N ALA A 41 -13.46 -0.17 -3.27
CA ALA A 41 -12.98 -1.05 -2.21
C ALA A 41 -13.99 -1.23 -1.07
N PHE A 42 -14.77 -0.19 -0.72
CA PHE A 42 -15.79 -0.28 0.33
C PHE A 42 -17.22 -0.39 -0.20
N ARG A 43 -17.49 0.17 -1.39
CA ARG A 43 -18.83 0.26 -2.02
C ARG A 43 -19.89 0.96 -1.14
N MET A 44 -19.48 1.81 -0.21
CA MET A 44 -20.39 2.48 0.75
C MET A 44 -20.34 4.00 0.59
N ASN A 45 -21.48 4.68 0.61
CA ASN A 45 -21.53 6.15 0.65
C ASN A 45 -21.36 6.66 2.09
N PHE A 46 -20.15 7.07 2.45
CA PHE A 46 -19.81 7.77 3.70
C PHE A 46 -18.71 8.81 3.47
N THR A 47 -18.47 9.68 4.45
CA THR A 47 -17.38 10.67 4.46
C THR A 47 -16.30 10.30 5.47
N LEU A 48 -15.10 10.87 5.34
CA LEU A 48 -14.04 10.74 6.34
C LEU A 48 -14.47 11.28 7.72
N SER A 49 -15.30 12.33 7.75
CA SER A 49 -15.91 12.84 8.98
C SER A 49 -16.86 11.86 9.65
N ASP A 50 -17.69 11.13 8.89
CA ASP A 50 -18.62 10.12 9.46
C ASP A 50 -17.85 8.96 10.09
N TYR A 51 -16.73 8.57 9.46
CA TYR A 51 -15.82 7.56 10.01
C TYR A 51 -15.14 8.07 11.30
N CYS A 52 -14.57 9.29 11.28
CA CYS A 52 -13.96 9.92 12.45
C CYS A 52 -14.92 10.04 13.65
N GLN A 53 -16.18 10.41 13.41
CA GLN A 53 -17.17 10.60 14.45
C GLN A 53 -17.86 9.30 14.88
N GLN A 54 -17.53 8.16 14.24
CA GLN A 54 -18.20 6.86 14.43
C GLN A 54 -19.71 6.90 14.14
N ARG A 55 -20.10 7.63 13.08
CA ARG A 55 -21.49 7.96 12.70
C ARG A 55 -21.86 7.55 11.27
N ILE A 56 -21.22 6.50 10.73
CA ILE A 56 -21.65 5.90 9.46
C ILE A 56 -23.08 5.36 9.63
N MET A 57 -24.04 6.06 9.04
CA MET A 57 -25.45 5.70 9.13
C MET A 57 -25.70 4.38 8.39
N LYS A 58 -26.38 3.43 9.04
CA LYS A 58 -26.71 2.13 8.44
C LYS A 58 -28.00 2.22 7.59
N THR A 59 -28.03 3.17 6.65
CA THR A 59 -29.19 3.44 5.79
C THR A 59 -29.01 2.85 4.39
N TYR A 60 -30.12 2.70 3.67
CA TYR A 60 -30.13 2.21 2.29
C TYR A 60 -29.20 3.03 1.37
N GLU A 61 -29.20 4.36 1.45
CA GLU A 61 -28.36 5.22 0.59
C GLU A 61 -26.85 5.03 0.84
N THR A 62 -26.44 4.63 2.05
CA THR A 62 -25.06 4.24 2.35
C THR A 62 -24.68 2.92 1.66
N PHE A 63 -25.57 1.92 1.62
CA PHE A 63 -25.30 0.60 1.02
C PHE A 63 -25.73 0.44 -0.44
N LYS A 64 -26.42 1.42 -1.02
CA LYS A 64 -26.91 1.40 -2.41
C LYS A 64 -25.83 1.09 -3.47
N PRO A 65 -24.59 1.61 -3.42
CA PRO A 65 -23.54 1.22 -4.37
C PRO A 65 -23.11 -0.24 -4.16
N ALA A 66 -22.98 -0.69 -2.90
CA ALA A 66 -22.67 -2.06 -2.54
C ALA A 66 -23.72 -3.02 -3.12
N LEU A 67 -25.01 -2.75 -2.93
CA LEU A 67 -26.08 -3.57 -3.49
C LEU A 67 -25.95 -3.69 -5.01
N VAL A 68 -25.93 -2.58 -5.75
CA VAL A 68 -25.86 -2.59 -7.23
C VAL A 68 -24.60 -3.27 -7.78
N ILE A 69 -23.42 -2.98 -7.22
CA ILE A 69 -22.16 -3.57 -7.69
C ILE A 69 -22.09 -5.07 -7.37
N THR A 70 -22.57 -5.45 -6.18
CA THR A 70 -22.53 -6.84 -5.71
C THR A 70 -23.55 -7.69 -6.46
N THR A 71 -24.79 -7.23 -6.65
CA THR A 71 -25.79 -7.95 -7.46
C THR A 71 -25.31 -8.16 -8.89
N ASN A 72 -24.69 -7.15 -9.51
CA ASN A 72 -24.12 -7.28 -10.85
C ASN A 72 -22.95 -8.29 -10.90
N SER A 73 -22.13 -8.33 -9.85
CA SER A 73 -21.00 -9.26 -9.76
C SER A 73 -21.46 -10.72 -9.54
N TRP A 74 -22.50 -10.94 -8.73
CA TRP A 74 -23.12 -12.26 -8.57
C TRP A 74 -23.88 -12.71 -9.82
N LEU A 75 -24.62 -11.81 -10.48
CA LEU A 75 -25.29 -12.10 -11.75
C LEU A 75 -24.28 -12.48 -12.84
N LEU A 76 -23.15 -11.78 -12.93
CA LEU A 76 -22.05 -12.14 -13.82
C LEU A 76 -21.46 -13.51 -13.48
N LEU A 77 -21.24 -13.80 -12.18
CA LEU A 77 -20.74 -15.11 -11.73
C LEU A 77 -21.71 -16.24 -12.14
N VAL A 78 -23.01 -16.05 -11.95
CA VAL A 78 -24.05 -17.02 -12.37
C VAL A 78 -24.03 -17.21 -13.89
N ILE A 79 -23.99 -16.13 -14.69
CA ILE A 79 -23.92 -16.23 -16.16
C ILE A 79 -22.68 -16.99 -16.62
N LEU A 80 -21.49 -16.64 -16.11
CA LEU A 80 -20.24 -17.34 -16.46
C LEU A 80 -20.27 -18.81 -16.05
N THR A 81 -20.86 -19.13 -14.89
CA THR A 81 -21.03 -20.51 -14.41
C THR A 81 -21.97 -21.29 -15.33
N LEU A 82 -23.12 -20.70 -15.71
CA LEU A 82 -24.07 -21.31 -16.63
C LEU A 82 -23.47 -21.52 -18.03
N MET A 83 -22.66 -20.57 -18.53
CA MET A 83 -21.93 -20.74 -19.79
C MET A 83 -20.98 -21.94 -19.75
N ILE A 84 -20.20 -22.11 -18.67
CA ILE A 84 -19.26 -23.23 -18.53
C ILE A 84 -19.99 -24.57 -18.42
N PHE A 85 -20.99 -24.68 -17.55
CA PHE A 85 -21.61 -25.96 -17.21
C PHE A 85 -22.79 -26.36 -18.11
N TRP A 86 -23.43 -25.41 -18.81
CA TRP A 86 -24.62 -25.67 -19.62
C TRP A 86 -24.57 -24.94 -20.97
N PRO A 87 -23.64 -25.31 -21.88
CA PRO A 87 -23.40 -24.59 -23.13
C PRO A 87 -24.56 -24.60 -24.13
N THR A 88 -25.42 -25.61 -24.09
CA THR A 88 -26.50 -25.84 -25.09
C THR A 88 -27.85 -25.23 -24.72
N ASN A 89 -27.88 -24.30 -23.76
CA ASN A 89 -29.12 -23.89 -23.08
C ASN A 89 -30.08 -22.99 -23.88
N GLY A 90 -29.67 -22.49 -25.05
CA GLY A 90 -30.43 -21.53 -25.86
C GLY A 90 -30.61 -20.12 -25.27
N LEU A 91 -30.58 -19.98 -23.95
CA LEU A 91 -30.72 -18.71 -23.21
C LEU A 91 -29.48 -17.81 -23.25
N PHE A 92 -28.29 -18.40 -23.40
CA PHE A 92 -27.01 -17.70 -23.37
C PHE A 92 -26.13 -18.13 -24.55
N MET A 93 -25.18 -17.28 -24.93
CA MET A 93 -24.18 -17.59 -25.94
C MET A 93 -23.30 -18.76 -25.48
N ASP A 94 -23.23 -19.82 -26.28
CA ASP A 94 -22.34 -20.97 -26.04
C ASP A 94 -20.87 -20.49 -26.00
N VAL A 95 -20.08 -21.05 -25.08
CA VAL A 95 -18.62 -20.88 -25.01
C VAL A 95 -17.97 -21.11 -26.38
N LYS A 96 -18.48 -22.06 -27.17
CA LYS A 96 -18.00 -22.33 -28.54
C LYS A 96 -18.16 -21.14 -29.50
N ILE A 97 -19.23 -20.35 -29.35
CA ILE A 97 -19.43 -19.13 -30.16
C ILE A 97 -18.39 -18.08 -29.76
N PHE A 98 -18.09 -17.97 -28.47
CA PHE A 98 -17.05 -17.07 -27.97
C PHE A 98 -15.64 -17.49 -28.45
N GLU A 99 -15.36 -18.80 -28.45
CA GLU A 99 -14.14 -19.40 -29.03
C GLU A 99 -14.00 -19.08 -30.52
N GLN A 100 -15.08 -19.18 -31.30
CA GLN A 100 -15.10 -18.81 -32.72
C GLN A 100 -14.86 -17.32 -32.95
N ILE A 101 -15.53 -16.44 -32.18
CA ILE A 101 -15.41 -14.98 -32.31
C ILE A 101 -13.97 -14.51 -32.04
N LEU A 102 -13.32 -15.04 -31.00
CA LEU A 102 -11.95 -14.65 -30.64
C LEU A 102 -10.87 -15.51 -31.33
N ASN A 103 -11.25 -16.57 -32.04
CA ASN A 103 -10.36 -17.57 -32.61
C ASN A 103 -9.38 -18.13 -31.55
N ILE A 104 -9.95 -18.59 -30.43
CA ILE A 104 -9.25 -19.18 -29.28
C ILE A 104 -9.85 -20.54 -28.96
N GLN A 105 -9.12 -21.38 -28.21
CA GLN A 105 -9.61 -22.66 -27.72
C GLN A 105 -9.58 -22.67 -26.20
N ARG A 106 -10.49 -23.43 -25.57
CA ARG A 106 -10.64 -23.53 -24.11
C ARG A 106 -10.89 -22.18 -23.44
N ALA A 107 -11.88 -21.43 -23.96
CA ALA A 107 -12.34 -20.19 -23.34
C ALA A 107 -12.93 -20.41 -21.94
N ASP A 108 -13.39 -21.63 -21.64
CA ASP A 108 -13.82 -22.08 -20.31
C ASP A 108 -12.76 -21.85 -19.22
N LEU A 109 -11.47 -22.00 -19.55
CA LEU A 109 -10.36 -21.75 -18.62
C LEU A 109 -10.24 -20.25 -18.26
N LEU A 110 -10.48 -19.37 -19.24
CA LEU A 110 -10.47 -17.92 -19.01
C LEU A 110 -11.68 -17.50 -18.16
N PHE A 111 -12.86 -18.05 -18.45
CA PHE A 111 -14.05 -17.81 -17.64
C PHE A 111 -13.89 -18.34 -16.21
N THR A 112 -13.23 -19.48 -16.03
CA THR A 112 -12.87 -20.03 -14.71
C THR A 112 -11.97 -19.07 -13.92
N GLN A 113 -10.95 -18.48 -14.55
CA GLN A 113 -10.10 -17.47 -13.90
C GLN A 113 -10.87 -16.20 -13.53
N ILE A 114 -11.82 -15.77 -14.37
CA ILE A 114 -12.67 -14.60 -14.09
C ILE A 114 -13.60 -14.88 -12.90
N ILE A 115 -14.22 -16.07 -12.83
CA ILE A 115 -15.02 -16.48 -11.66
C ILE A 115 -14.17 -16.47 -10.38
N PHE A 116 -12.99 -17.07 -10.42
CA PHE A 116 -12.06 -17.10 -9.28
C PHE A 116 -11.66 -15.69 -8.80
N PHE A 117 -11.37 -14.79 -9.74
CA PHE A 117 -11.07 -13.38 -9.45
C PHE A 117 -12.28 -12.65 -8.82
N ILE A 118 -13.49 -12.87 -9.33
CA ILE A 118 -14.73 -12.30 -8.76
C ILE A 118 -14.91 -12.77 -7.31
N ILE A 119 -14.78 -14.07 -7.04
CA ILE A 119 -14.93 -14.64 -5.69
C ILE A 119 -13.94 -13.99 -4.71
N ILE A 120 -12.65 -13.94 -5.05
CA ILE A 120 -11.62 -13.30 -4.20
C ILE A 120 -11.94 -11.82 -3.96
N LYS A 121 -12.38 -11.09 -5.00
CA LYS A 121 -12.76 -9.68 -4.91
C LYS A 121 -13.96 -9.46 -3.98
N GLU A 122 -14.98 -10.32 -4.02
CA GLU A 122 -16.13 -10.24 -3.12
C GLU A 122 -15.74 -10.56 -1.66
N CYS A 123 -14.90 -11.58 -1.44
CA CYS A 123 -14.37 -11.88 -0.10
C CYS A 123 -13.55 -10.72 0.48
N LEU A 124 -12.66 -10.11 -0.32
CA LEU A 124 -11.91 -8.91 0.07
C LEU A 124 -12.85 -7.74 0.40
N TRP A 125 -13.87 -7.50 -0.43
CA TRP A 125 -14.84 -6.43 -0.20
C TRP A 125 -15.60 -6.62 1.12
N LEU A 126 -16.11 -7.83 1.40
CA LEU A 126 -16.80 -8.14 2.66
C LEU A 126 -15.91 -7.90 3.89
N HIS A 127 -14.64 -8.32 3.83
CA HIS A 127 -13.67 -8.07 4.89
C HIS A 127 -13.44 -6.55 5.10
N CYS A 128 -13.12 -5.82 4.02
CA CYS A 128 -12.91 -4.37 4.06
C CYS A 128 -14.14 -3.59 4.55
N MET A 129 -15.34 -4.00 4.12
CA MET A 129 -16.60 -3.40 4.55
C MET A 129 -16.83 -3.61 6.05
N ASN A 130 -16.60 -4.83 6.56
CA ASN A 130 -16.73 -5.14 7.98
C ASN A 130 -15.74 -4.33 8.84
N GLU A 131 -14.49 -4.19 8.40
CA GLU A 131 -13.49 -3.34 9.07
C GLU A 131 -13.91 -1.87 9.14
N VAL A 132 -14.55 -1.35 8.08
CA VAL A 132 -15.04 0.04 8.04
C VAL A 132 -16.27 0.23 8.94
N ILE A 133 -17.26 -0.67 8.88
CA ILE A 133 -18.48 -0.59 9.71
C ILE A 133 -18.16 -0.66 11.21
N ASN A 134 -17.12 -1.41 11.59
CA ASN A 134 -16.66 -1.54 12.98
C ASN A 134 -15.64 -0.47 13.40
N TYR A 135 -15.31 0.50 12.54
CA TYR A 135 -14.29 1.54 12.77
C TYR A 135 -12.89 1.00 13.14
N ARG A 136 -12.52 -0.16 12.56
CA ARG A 136 -11.22 -0.83 12.77
C ARG A 136 -10.27 -0.70 11.58
N ASN A 137 -10.73 -0.10 10.48
CA ASN A 137 -9.97 0.04 9.25
C ASN A 137 -8.76 0.98 9.42
N ARG A 138 -7.61 0.38 9.75
CA ARG A 138 -6.33 1.10 9.97
C ARG A 138 -5.80 1.85 8.76
N TYR A 139 -6.28 1.56 7.54
CA TYR A 139 -5.92 2.31 6.35
C TYR A 139 -6.62 3.69 6.34
N ILE A 140 -7.89 3.77 6.75
CA ILE A 140 -8.58 5.05 6.94
C ILE A 140 -7.93 5.83 8.09
N ASP A 141 -7.60 5.19 9.22
CA ASP A 141 -6.86 5.83 10.32
C ASP A 141 -5.51 6.40 9.86
N PHE A 142 -4.82 5.70 8.96
CA PHE A 142 -3.56 6.13 8.37
C PHE A 142 -3.75 7.37 7.49
N LEU A 143 -4.75 7.38 6.60
CA LEU A 143 -5.10 8.58 5.80
C LEU A 143 -5.40 9.79 6.69
N LEU A 144 -6.24 9.59 7.72
CA LEU A 144 -6.61 10.61 8.70
C LEU A 144 -5.40 11.15 9.48
N SER A 145 -4.42 10.30 9.80
CA SER A 145 -3.18 10.73 10.47
C SER A 145 -2.22 11.55 9.58
N ILE A 146 -2.35 11.39 8.26
CA ILE A 146 -1.45 11.99 7.26
C ILE A 146 -1.96 13.34 6.78
N LEU A 147 -3.27 13.48 6.49
CA LEU A 147 -3.89 14.71 5.97
C LEU A 147 -3.41 15.99 6.70
N PRO A 148 -3.54 16.11 8.05
CA PRO A 148 -3.25 17.36 8.76
C PRO A 148 -1.77 17.76 8.78
N ASN A 149 -0.87 16.79 8.56
CA ASN A 149 0.57 17.01 8.58
C ASN A 149 1.15 17.36 7.20
N TYR A 150 0.44 17.07 6.11
CA TYR A 150 0.93 17.28 4.74
C TYR A 150 0.67 18.70 4.23
N GLU A 151 -0.48 19.31 4.56
CA GLU A 151 -0.80 20.70 4.18
C GLU A 151 0.27 21.70 4.63
N ARG A 152 0.87 21.49 5.81
CA ARG A 152 1.86 22.43 6.40
C ARG A 152 3.29 22.32 5.84
N LYS A 153 3.59 21.41 4.91
CA LYS A 153 4.99 21.04 4.58
C LYS A 153 5.35 20.89 3.10
N CYS A 154 4.43 21.11 2.15
CA CYS A 154 4.68 20.78 0.75
C CYS A 154 5.15 21.98 -0.11
N HIS A 155 6.25 21.81 -0.87
CA HIS A 155 6.74 22.80 -1.83
C HIS A 155 5.98 22.71 -3.17
N HIS A 156 5.62 23.86 -3.75
CA HIS A 156 4.90 23.96 -5.04
C HIS A 156 5.50 23.14 -6.21
N LYS A 157 6.82 22.92 -6.25
CA LYS A 157 7.44 22.09 -7.31
C LYS A 157 6.95 20.63 -7.28
N LEU A 158 6.51 20.09 -6.14
CA LEU A 158 6.00 18.72 -6.06
C LEU A 158 4.54 18.61 -6.53
N GLN A 159 3.73 19.65 -6.26
CA GLN A 159 2.32 19.75 -6.63
C GLN A 159 2.10 19.65 -8.15
N ARG A 160 2.98 20.28 -8.95
CA ARG A 160 2.94 20.25 -10.41
C ARG A 160 3.24 18.87 -11.01
N TYR A 161 3.92 17.97 -10.29
CA TYR A 161 4.15 16.59 -10.74
C TYR A 161 3.00 15.64 -10.38
N LEU A 162 2.29 15.86 -9.25
CA LEU A 162 1.11 15.04 -8.91
C LEU A 162 -0.04 15.24 -9.90
N ASN A 163 -0.28 16.47 -10.36
CA ASN A 163 -1.47 16.78 -11.15
C ASN A 163 -1.47 16.13 -12.56
N ASN A 164 -0.29 15.80 -13.11
CA ASN A 164 -0.15 15.03 -14.36
C ASN A 164 -0.22 13.51 -14.15
N TYR A 165 -0.27 13.05 -12.90
CA TYR A 165 -0.24 11.64 -12.51
C TYR A 165 -1.66 11.03 -12.48
N ILE A 166 -2.68 11.86 -12.30
CA ILE A 166 -4.10 11.50 -12.09
C ILE A 166 -4.75 10.78 -13.30
N CYS A 167 -4.20 10.90 -14.51
CA CYS A 167 -4.68 10.11 -15.67
C CYS A 167 -4.02 8.73 -15.80
N ILE A 168 -2.90 8.53 -15.13
CA ILE A 168 -2.27 7.21 -14.96
C ILE A 168 -3.00 6.47 -13.81
N GLU A 169 -3.91 7.13 -13.08
CA GLU A 169 -4.37 6.74 -11.74
C GLU A 169 -5.11 5.40 -11.64
N TYR A 170 -5.83 5.01 -12.68
CA TYR A 170 -6.48 3.69 -12.75
C TYR A 170 -5.50 2.54 -13.00
N PHE A 171 -4.37 2.80 -13.68
CA PHE A 171 -3.21 1.91 -13.68
C PHE A 171 -2.42 2.06 -12.37
N ILE A 172 -2.51 3.24 -11.73
CA ILE A 172 -1.92 3.50 -10.44
C ILE A 172 -2.63 2.74 -9.32
N ILE A 173 -3.93 2.45 -9.24
CA ILE A 173 -4.50 1.80 -8.01
C ILE A 173 -3.66 0.57 -7.52
N THR A 174 -3.23 -0.31 -8.43
CA THR A 174 -2.30 -1.43 -8.16
C THR A 174 -0.86 -0.97 -7.87
N TRP A 175 -0.41 0.07 -8.57
CA TRP A 175 0.86 0.79 -8.40
C TRP A 175 0.86 1.80 -7.22
N LEU A 176 -0.25 2.08 -6.53
CA LEU A 176 -0.40 3.09 -5.47
C LEU A 176 -0.04 2.43 -4.15
N TYR A 177 -0.46 1.17 -4.01
CA TYR A 177 0.15 0.23 -3.08
C TYR A 177 1.68 0.16 -3.27
N LEU A 178 2.14 -0.06 -4.51
CA LEU A 178 3.58 -0.07 -4.85
C LEU A 178 4.26 1.28 -4.54
N ILE A 179 3.61 2.42 -4.82
CA ILE A 179 4.14 3.77 -4.64
C ILE A 179 4.13 4.17 -3.17
N ILE A 180 3.16 3.75 -2.37
CA ILE A 180 3.20 3.91 -0.91
C ILE A 180 4.40 3.11 -0.36
N VAL A 181 4.61 1.87 -0.80
CA VAL A 181 5.81 1.08 -0.46
C VAL A 181 7.10 1.80 -0.91
N LEU A 182 7.16 2.31 -2.15
CA LEU A 182 8.33 3.03 -2.70
C LEU A 182 8.57 4.41 -2.06
N LEU A 183 7.53 5.12 -1.64
CA LEU A 183 7.63 6.39 -0.91
C LEU A 183 8.11 6.16 0.52
N MET A 184 7.68 5.07 1.16
CA MET A 184 8.21 4.63 2.46
C MET A 184 9.66 4.17 2.32
N LEU A 185 10.03 3.41 1.28
CA LEU A 185 11.42 3.12 0.90
C LEU A 185 12.24 4.39 0.66
N LYS A 186 11.69 5.42 -0.01
CA LYS A 186 12.36 6.70 -0.25
C LYS A 186 12.50 7.53 1.04
N LYS A 187 11.53 7.48 1.96
CA LYS A 187 11.65 8.05 3.32
C LYS A 187 12.73 7.33 4.13
N ILE A 188 12.76 5.99 4.13
CA ILE A 188 13.80 5.17 4.78
C ILE A 188 15.18 5.49 4.19
N LYS A 189 15.30 5.55 2.86
CA LYS A 189 16.55 5.91 2.16
C LYS A 189 16.97 7.35 2.49
N LYS A 190 16.05 8.32 2.55
CA LYS A 190 16.34 9.70 2.97
C LYS A 190 16.77 9.78 4.44
N LEU A 191 16.12 9.03 5.34
CA LEU A 191 16.47 8.90 6.75
C LEU A 191 17.89 8.32 6.90
N PHE A 192 18.21 7.30 6.11
CA PHE A 192 19.54 6.66 6.04
C PHE A 192 20.62 7.60 5.48
N THR A 193 20.34 8.35 4.42
CA THR A 193 21.27 9.36 3.88
C THR A 193 21.46 10.52 4.87
N PHE A 194 20.38 10.96 5.54
CA PHE A 194 20.45 11.98 6.59
C PHE A 194 21.28 11.50 7.79
N LEU A 195 21.11 10.25 8.22
CA LEU A 195 21.86 9.64 9.30
C LEU A 195 23.36 9.51 8.94
N THR A 196 23.68 8.97 7.76
CA THR A 196 25.08 8.86 7.28
C THR A 196 25.77 10.20 7.10
N LEU A 197 25.09 11.20 6.54
CA LEU A 197 25.62 12.57 6.41
C LEU A 197 25.79 13.25 7.78
N SER A 198 24.84 13.09 8.69
CA SER A 198 24.91 13.67 10.04
C SER A 198 26.04 13.06 10.86
N ILE A 199 26.23 11.74 10.75
CA ILE A 199 27.35 11.01 11.37
C ILE A 199 28.70 11.47 10.80
N LYS A 200 28.82 11.66 9.48
CA LYS A 200 30.04 12.22 8.86
C LYS A 200 30.31 13.67 9.29
N ARG A 201 29.30 14.54 9.34
CA ARG A 201 29.48 15.99 9.62
C ARG A 201 29.65 16.35 11.11
N ARG A 202 29.12 15.57 12.06
CA ARG A 202 28.98 16.00 13.47
C ARG A 202 29.89 15.31 14.49
N TYR A 203 30.99 14.68 14.06
CA TYR A 203 31.96 14.04 14.95
C TYR A 203 32.45 14.98 16.09
N LYS A 204 32.78 16.25 15.75
CA LYS A 204 33.20 17.29 16.71
C LYS A 204 32.06 18.10 17.35
N SER A 205 30.77 17.82 17.08
CA SER A 205 29.68 18.67 17.59
C SER A 205 29.44 18.49 19.10
N PRO A 206 29.12 19.56 19.85
CA PRO A 206 28.89 19.51 21.29
C PRO A 206 27.70 18.61 21.66
N TYR A 207 27.74 18.03 22.87
CA TYR A 207 26.78 17.07 23.40
C TYR A 207 25.29 17.44 23.17
N PHE A 208 24.95 18.73 23.30
CA PHE A 208 23.61 19.26 23.07
C PHE A 208 23.08 18.97 21.65
N MET A 209 23.93 19.13 20.62
CA MET A 209 23.60 18.84 19.22
C MET A 209 23.39 17.34 18.95
N ARG A 210 24.05 16.46 19.71
CA ARG A 210 23.83 15.00 19.68
C ARG A 210 22.47 14.64 20.29
N LYS A 211 22.11 15.25 21.42
CA LYS A 211 20.81 15.05 22.10
C LYS A 211 19.62 15.49 21.23
N ILE A 212 19.68 16.66 20.60
CA ILE A 212 18.63 17.14 19.70
C ILE A 212 18.45 16.21 18.49
N PHE A 213 19.56 15.81 17.85
CA PHE A 213 19.53 14.87 16.73
C PHE A 213 18.86 13.54 17.10
N TRP A 214 19.21 12.97 18.26
CA TRP A 214 18.60 11.74 18.75
C TRP A 214 17.10 11.87 19.01
N ASN A 215 16.67 12.96 19.65
CA ASN A 215 15.24 13.18 19.90
C ASN A 215 14.44 13.31 18.59
N LEU A 216 14.99 13.97 17.57
CA LEU A 216 14.37 14.06 16.25
C LEU A 216 14.31 12.70 15.54
N TYR A 217 15.45 12.01 15.45
CA TYR A 217 15.54 10.69 14.81
C TYR A 217 14.61 9.65 15.48
N HIS A 218 14.63 9.56 16.81
CA HIS A 218 13.77 8.67 17.60
C HIS A 218 12.28 8.95 17.34
N ARG A 219 11.87 10.22 17.32
CA ARG A 219 10.48 10.61 17.02
C ARG A 219 10.08 10.25 15.59
N GLU A 220 10.91 10.57 14.60
CA GLU A 220 10.63 10.23 13.20
C GLU A 220 10.57 8.71 12.98
N TYR A 221 11.49 7.95 13.57
CA TYR A 221 11.53 6.49 13.48
C TYR A 221 10.30 5.84 14.10
N ILE A 222 9.91 6.20 15.33
CA ILE A 222 8.71 5.65 15.98
C ILE A 222 7.44 6.00 15.19
N THR A 223 7.33 7.23 14.70
CA THR A 223 6.19 7.63 13.85
C THR A 223 6.14 6.77 12.58
N LEU A 224 7.28 6.60 11.91
CA LEU A 224 7.39 5.77 10.71
C LEU A 224 7.04 4.30 10.99
N TYR A 225 7.56 3.72 12.07
CA TYR A 225 7.28 2.35 12.49
C TYR A 225 5.79 2.14 12.78
N SER A 226 5.18 3.03 13.57
CA SER A 226 3.74 2.93 13.90
C SER A 226 2.85 2.99 12.65
N ASN A 227 3.23 3.82 11.67
CA ASN A 227 2.53 3.92 10.40
C ASN A 227 2.71 2.67 9.51
N ILE A 228 3.91 2.08 9.50
CA ILE A 228 4.18 0.82 8.79
C ILE A 228 3.43 -0.34 9.44
N ALA A 229 3.40 -0.42 10.77
CA ALA A 229 2.69 -1.47 11.50
C ALA A 229 1.17 -1.44 11.23
N LYS A 230 0.56 -0.25 11.24
CA LYS A 230 -0.85 -0.05 10.86
C LYS A 230 -1.12 -0.49 9.42
N LEU A 231 -0.26 -0.08 8.48
CA LEU A 231 -0.44 -0.39 7.06
C LEU A 231 -0.17 -1.86 6.74
N ASN A 232 0.80 -2.51 7.40
CA ASN A 232 1.13 -3.93 7.23
C ASN A 232 -0.06 -4.84 7.56
N GLU A 233 -0.79 -4.56 8.65
CA GLU A 233 -1.96 -5.38 9.03
C GLU A 233 -3.07 -5.30 7.98
N SER A 234 -3.42 -4.10 7.51
CA SER A 234 -4.40 -3.92 6.42
C SER A 234 -3.90 -4.52 5.09
N ALA A 235 -2.61 -4.42 4.81
CA ALA A 235 -2.00 -4.88 3.57
C ALA A 235 -1.93 -6.41 3.46
N LYS A 236 -1.85 -7.14 4.58
CA LYS A 236 -1.65 -8.60 4.60
C LYS A 236 -2.71 -9.35 3.78
N PHE A 237 -3.98 -8.99 3.92
CA PHE A 237 -5.08 -9.64 3.17
C PHE A 237 -5.05 -9.30 1.68
N SER A 238 -4.78 -8.03 1.35
CA SER A 238 -4.64 -7.58 -0.04
C SER A 238 -3.45 -8.24 -0.76
N LEU A 239 -2.31 -8.38 -0.07
CA LEU A 239 -1.13 -9.09 -0.57
C LEU A 239 -1.44 -10.56 -0.85
N LEU A 240 -2.03 -11.27 0.12
CA LEU A 240 -2.42 -12.67 -0.02
C LEU A 240 -3.37 -12.89 -1.20
N ALA A 241 -4.37 -12.02 -1.37
CA ALA A 241 -5.30 -12.10 -2.49
C ALA A 241 -4.63 -11.85 -3.84
N VAL A 242 -3.78 -10.82 -3.95
CA VAL A 242 -3.02 -10.49 -5.16
C VAL A 242 -2.07 -11.64 -5.55
N GLU A 243 -1.45 -12.29 -4.57
CA GLU A 243 -0.61 -13.47 -4.78
C GLU A 243 -1.42 -14.69 -5.23
N THR A 244 -2.59 -14.92 -4.63
CA THR A 244 -3.49 -16.02 -4.97
C THR A 244 -3.98 -15.88 -6.41
N ILE A 245 -4.40 -14.67 -6.80
CA ILE A 245 -4.83 -14.33 -8.16
C ILE A 245 -3.67 -14.49 -9.17
N SER A 246 -2.45 -14.07 -8.81
CA SER A 246 -1.33 -14.11 -9.75
C SER A 246 -0.78 -15.53 -9.95
N LYS A 247 -0.79 -16.35 -8.91
CA LYS A 247 -0.47 -17.79 -9.00
C LYS A 247 -1.53 -18.55 -9.79
N SER A 248 -2.82 -18.30 -9.58
CA SER A 248 -3.88 -18.93 -10.38
C SER A 248 -3.82 -18.51 -11.85
N ALA A 249 -3.53 -17.23 -12.13
CA ALA A 249 -3.33 -16.72 -13.48
C ALA A 249 -2.14 -17.42 -14.18
N ALA A 250 -1.02 -17.62 -13.48
CA ALA A 250 0.13 -18.35 -14.03
C ALA A 250 -0.21 -19.83 -14.32
N MET A 251 -0.88 -20.52 -13.40
CA MET A 251 -1.32 -21.91 -13.61
C MET A 251 -2.26 -22.02 -14.82
N ILE A 252 -3.26 -21.13 -14.91
CA ILE A 252 -4.22 -21.12 -16.02
C ILE A 252 -3.54 -20.70 -17.33
N ALA A 253 -2.56 -19.79 -17.33
CA ALA A 253 -1.78 -19.48 -18.52
C ALA A 253 -1.02 -20.70 -19.06
N CYS A 254 -0.40 -21.50 -18.19
CA CYS A 254 0.27 -22.74 -18.58
C CYS A 254 -0.72 -23.77 -19.16
N VAL A 255 -1.85 -24.01 -18.49
CA VAL A 255 -2.87 -24.96 -18.98
C VAL A 255 -3.49 -24.47 -20.29
N PHE A 256 -3.89 -23.20 -20.37
CA PHE A 256 -4.46 -22.58 -21.56
C PHE A 256 -3.51 -22.66 -22.76
N TYR A 257 -2.22 -22.31 -22.58
CA TYR A 257 -1.18 -22.46 -23.60
C TYR A 257 -1.06 -23.92 -24.07
N SER A 258 -1.00 -24.88 -23.14
CA SER A 258 -0.87 -26.31 -23.47
C SER A 258 -2.04 -26.91 -24.24
N LYS A 259 -3.19 -26.23 -24.28
CA LYS A 259 -4.41 -26.67 -24.96
C LYS A 259 -4.70 -25.94 -26.27
N GLN A 260 -3.87 -24.98 -26.69
CA GLN A 260 -4.01 -24.36 -28.01
C GLN A 260 -3.37 -25.22 -29.09
N VAL A 261 -4.16 -25.64 -30.09
CA VAL A 261 -3.66 -26.26 -31.33
C VAL A 261 -2.96 -25.23 -32.22
N LYS A 262 -3.38 -23.96 -32.17
CA LYS A 262 -2.74 -22.85 -32.90
C LYS A 262 -2.62 -21.61 -32.01
N MET A 263 -1.41 -21.05 -31.93
CA MET A 263 -1.18 -19.80 -31.22
C MET A 263 -1.53 -18.60 -32.11
N THR A 264 -2.68 -17.98 -31.85
CA THR A 264 -3.08 -16.69 -32.43
C THR A 264 -2.43 -15.54 -31.66
N MET A 265 -2.45 -14.33 -32.24
CA MET A 265 -1.96 -13.11 -31.57
C MET A 265 -2.76 -12.77 -30.30
N ILE A 266 -4.03 -13.17 -30.24
CA ILE A 266 -4.87 -13.00 -29.05
C ILE A 266 -4.43 -13.99 -27.97
N ASN A 267 -4.21 -15.26 -28.32
CA ASN A 267 -3.71 -16.29 -27.39
C ASN A 267 -2.35 -15.91 -26.79
N SER A 268 -1.40 -15.45 -27.60
CA SER A 268 -0.09 -15.03 -27.11
C SER A 268 -0.16 -13.80 -26.21
N LEU A 269 -1.00 -12.81 -26.54
CA LEU A 269 -1.24 -11.64 -25.70
C LEU A 269 -1.85 -12.01 -24.34
N LEU A 270 -2.87 -12.88 -24.31
CA LEU A 270 -3.51 -13.31 -23.07
C LEU A 270 -2.54 -14.05 -22.13
N VAL A 271 -1.76 -14.99 -22.68
CA VAL A 271 -0.72 -15.72 -21.94
C VAL A 271 0.35 -14.75 -21.43
N PHE A 272 0.81 -13.81 -22.27
CA PHE A 272 1.78 -12.79 -21.88
C PHE A 272 1.26 -11.91 -20.74
N CYS A 273 0.00 -11.44 -20.79
CA CYS A 273 -0.61 -10.64 -19.73
C CYS A 273 -0.69 -11.40 -18.40
N MET A 274 -1.04 -12.69 -18.41
CA MET A 274 -1.10 -13.51 -17.20
C MET A 274 0.29 -13.77 -16.59
N ILE A 275 1.29 -14.07 -17.42
CA ILE A 275 2.69 -14.22 -16.97
C ILE A 275 3.24 -12.89 -16.44
N PHE A 276 2.94 -11.77 -17.11
CA PHE A 276 3.34 -10.44 -16.67
C PHE A 276 2.74 -10.08 -15.31
N ALA A 277 1.46 -10.40 -15.06
CA ALA A 277 0.84 -10.21 -13.76
C ALA A 277 1.55 -11.01 -12.65
N PHE A 278 1.93 -12.26 -12.91
CA PHE A 278 2.73 -13.08 -11.98
C PHE A 278 4.11 -12.48 -11.69
N LEU A 279 4.87 -12.13 -12.73
CA LEU A 279 6.19 -11.50 -12.60
C LEU A 279 6.12 -10.16 -11.85
N PHE A 280 5.08 -9.35 -12.11
CA PHE A 280 4.86 -8.08 -11.43
C PHE A 280 4.61 -8.26 -9.93
N VAL A 281 3.79 -9.24 -9.53
CA VAL A 281 3.54 -9.53 -8.11
C VAL A 281 4.80 -10.03 -7.41
N ASN A 282 5.60 -10.89 -8.05
CA ASN A 282 6.90 -11.31 -7.50
C ASN A 282 7.88 -10.13 -7.35
N LEU A 283 7.88 -9.19 -8.30
CA LEU A 283 8.68 -7.95 -8.19
C LEU A 283 8.22 -7.07 -7.02
N MET A 284 6.90 -6.95 -6.77
CA MET A 284 6.39 -6.26 -5.58
C MET A 284 6.89 -6.91 -4.30
N TYR A 285 6.80 -8.24 -4.20
CA TYR A 285 7.28 -8.99 -3.04
C TYR A 285 8.79 -8.85 -2.83
N TYR A 286 9.59 -8.89 -3.89
CA TYR A 286 11.04 -8.64 -3.81
C TYR A 286 11.35 -7.24 -3.25
N GLN A 287 10.62 -6.20 -3.70
CA GLN A 287 10.79 -4.85 -3.18
C GLN A 287 10.39 -4.75 -1.70
N ILE A 288 9.28 -5.39 -1.30
CA ILE A 288 8.81 -5.45 0.09
C ILE A 288 9.81 -6.19 0.98
N ALA A 289 10.33 -7.34 0.54
CA ALA A 289 11.34 -8.13 1.24
C ALA A 289 12.67 -7.40 1.42
N SER A 290 12.95 -6.36 0.62
CA SER A 290 14.15 -5.53 0.79
C SER A 290 14.08 -4.58 2.01
N LEU A 291 12.89 -4.25 2.53
CA LEU A 291 12.68 -3.28 3.62
C LEU A 291 13.51 -3.57 4.89
N PRO A 292 13.51 -4.80 5.45
CA PRO A 292 14.32 -5.12 6.63
C PRO A 292 15.82 -4.89 6.42
N THR A 293 16.34 -5.10 5.20
CA THR A 293 17.78 -4.91 4.92
C THR A 293 18.23 -3.46 5.11
N TYR A 294 17.34 -2.49 4.83
CA TYR A 294 17.59 -1.08 5.10
C TYR A 294 17.56 -0.75 6.60
N ASN A 295 16.66 -1.38 7.37
CA ASN A 295 16.63 -1.26 8.83
C ASN A 295 17.94 -1.79 9.43
N THR A 296 18.35 -3.00 9.06
CA THR A 296 19.61 -3.63 9.55
C THR A 296 20.83 -2.78 9.22
N LYS A 297 20.94 -2.24 8.00
CA LYS A 297 22.03 -1.32 7.63
C LYS A 297 21.99 -0.02 8.44
N CYS A 298 20.81 0.52 8.72
CA CYS A 298 20.66 1.72 9.55
C CYS A 298 21.14 1.45 11.00
N ILE A 299 20.69 0.35 11.59
CA ILE A 299 21.06 -0.13 12.93
C ILE A 299 22.57 -0.34 13.05
N GLN A 300 23.20 -1.02 12.08
CA GLN A 300 24.67 -1.23 12.08
C GLN A 300 25.45 0.09 12.10
N ILE A 301 24.98 1.12 11.39
CA ILE A 301 25.62 2.44 11.37
C ILE A 301 25.44 3.16 12.70
N ILE A 302 24.26 3.03 13.32
CA ILE A 302 23.96 3.59 14.64
C ILE A 302 24.83 2.92 15.72
N PHE A 303 24.93 1.58 15.74
CA PHE A 303 25.83 0.86 16.66
C PHE A 303 27.29 1.30 16.50
N LYS A 304 27.80 1.39 15.25
CA LYS A 304 29.15 1.88 14.97
C LYS A 304 29.37 3.32 15.46
N TRP A 305 28.34 4.17 15.42
CA TRP A 305 28.41 5.53 15.95
C TRP A 305 28.35 5.57 17.48
N LEU A 306 27.47 4.78 18.12
CA LEU A 306 27.36 4.68 19.59
C LEU A 306 28.66 4.18 20.22
N ALA A 307 29.22 3.09 19.70
CA ALA A 307 30.49 2.54 20.18
C ALA A 307 31.64 3.55 20.09
N ARG A 308 31.74 4.29 18.97
CA ARG A 308 32.74 5.36 18.79
C ARG A 308 32.49 6.56 19.71
N SER A 309 31.22 6.94 19.96
CA SER A 309 30.88 7.99 20.92
C SER A 309 31.30 7.61 22.34
N GLN A 310 30.98 6.39 22.79
CA GLN A 310 31.38 5.86 24.11
C GLN A 310 32.90 5.78 24.25
N TRP A 311 33.60 5.33 23.21
CA TRP A 311 35.07 5.29 23.19
C TRP A 311 35.66 6.70 23.32
N SER A 312 35.24 7.66 22.49
CA SER A 312 35.76 9.04 22.58
C SER A 312 35.51 9.71 23.94
N GLU A 313 34.37 9.45 24.59
CA GLU A 313 34.10 9.98 25.94
C GLU A 313 34.97 9.34 27.03
N LYS A 314 35.46 8.10 26.83
CA LYS A 314 36.40 7.43 27.75
C LYS A 314 37.80 8.07 27.73
N PHE A 315 38.24 8.61 26.58
CA PHE A 315 39.55 9.26 26.44
C PHE A 315 39.58 10.72 26.90
N VAL A 316 38.47 11.46 26.77
CA VAL A 316 38.37 12.84 27.30
C VAL A 316 38.38 12.87 28.84
N LYS A 317 38.02 11.75 29.47
CA LYS A 317 37.92 11.58 30.92
C LYS A 317 39.24 11.70 31.70
N THR A 318 40.38 11.49 31.03
CA THR A 318 41.69 11.34 31.69
C THR A 318 42.31 12.68 32.14
N ASN A 319 41.82 13.82 31.63
CA ASN A 319 42.57 15.09 31.72
C ASN A 319 41.94 16.20 32.59
N ASN A 320 40.75 16.05 33.19
CA ASN A 320 40.21 17.04 34.14
C ASN A 320 38.99 16.52 34.92
N ILE A 321 39.06 16.49 36.26
CA ILE A 321 37.98 16.03 37.15
C ILE A 321 37.61 17.12 38.15
N ASN A 322 36.56 17.89 37.85
CA ASN A 322 35.89 18.81 38.80
C ASN A 322 34.55 18.23 39.25
N CYS A 323 34.11 18.50 40.48
CA CYS A 323 32.88 17.91 41.06
C CYS A 323 31.61 18.13 40.21
N PHE A 324 31.49 19.28 39.53
CA PHE A 324 30.36 19.58 38.62
C PHE A 324 30.25 18.58 37.44
N SER A 325 31.36 17.92 37.07
CA SER A 325 31.38 16.87 36.05
C SER A 325 30.57 15.64 36.45
N HIS A 326 30.47 15.29 37.73
CA HIS A 326 29.82 14.04 38.16
C HIS A 326 28.31 14.02 37.86
N LYS A 327 27.58 15.12 38.17
CA LYS A 327 26.15 15.23 37.81
C LYS A 327 25.94 15.20 36.29
N ILE A 328 26.78 15.89 35.53
CA ILE A 328 26.73 15.90 34.05
C ILE A 328 27.03 14.49 33.50
N GLN A 329 28.00 13.79 34.07
CA GLN A 329 28.40 12.43 33.70
C GLN A 329 27.30 11.40 33.99
N GLN A 330 26.58 11.53 35.11
CA GLN A 330 25.45 10.67 35.44
C GLN A 330 24.28 10.87 34.45
N ILE A 331 24.02 12.13 34.05
CA ILE A 331 23.03 12.47 33.02
C ILE A 331 23.44 11.91 31.64
N ARG A 332 24.74 11.94 31.29
CA ARG A 332 25.28 11.33 30.06
C ARG A 332 25.13 9.81 30.06
N GLY A 333 25.50 9.14 31.16
CA GLY A 333 25.36 7.69 31.31
C GLY A 333 23.92 7.21 31.11
N ARG A 334 22.95 7.87 31.78
CA ARG A 334 21.51 7.59 31.60
C ARG A 334 21.04 7.75 30.15
N GLN A 335 21.55 8.77 29.42
CA GLN A 335 21.19 8.95 28.01
C GLN A 335 21.85 7.91 27.09
N SER A 336 23.11 7.52 27.34
CA SER A 336 23.72 6.45 26.55
C SER A 336 23.04 5.10 26.78
N MET A 337 22.63 4.77 28.01
CA MET A 337 21.80 3.60 28.28
C MET A 337 20.48 3.66 27.50
N LYS A 338 19.77 4.81 27.54
CA LYS A 338 18.51 4.98 26.79
C LYS A 338 18.69 4.80 25.28
N TRP A 339 19.79 5.29 24.70
CA TRP A 339 20.08 5.09 23.27
C TRP A 339 20.44 3.63 22.96
N ASN A 340 21.21 2.95 23.81
CA ASN A 340 21.52 1.53 23.64
C ASN A 340 20.24 0.68 23.66
N PHE A 341 19.37 0.87 24.66
CA PHE A 341 18.08 0.18 24.75
C PHE A 341 17.20 0.45 23.54
N PHE A 342 17.07 1.71 23.09
CA PHE A 342 16.30 2.02 21.89
C PHE A 342 16.82 1.29 20.64
N VAL A 343 18.14 1.18 20.47
CA VAL A 343 18.72 0.48 19.31
C VAL A 343 18.56 -1.03 19.43
N GLN A 344 18.62 -1.61 20.64
CA GLN A 344 18.23 -3.00 20.89
C GLN A 344 16.76 -3.23 20.46
N THR A 345 15.85 -2.35 20.91
CA THR A 345 14.45 -2.36 20.49
C THR A 345 14.26 -2.19 18.97
N MET A 346 15.15 -1.51 18.25
CA MET A 346 15.14 -1.44 16.77
C MET A 346 15.60 -2.73 16.10
N THR A 347 16.53 -3.49 16.70
CA THR A 347 16.92 -4.84 16.23
C THR A 347 15.77 -5.82 16.33
N ASP A 348 15.06 -5.79 17.46
CA ASP A 348 13.95 -6.70 17.74
C ASP A 348 12.73 -6.34 16.86
N ASN A 349 12.43 -5.05 16.74
CA ASN A 349 11.39 -4.53 15.86
C ASN A 349 11.87 -4.44 14.41
N LYS A 350 11.86 -5.58 13.70
CA LYS A 350 12.13 -5.66 12.26
C LYS A 350 11.18 -4.74 11.47
N LEU A 351 11.65 -3.55 11.07
CA LEU A 351 10.93 -2.67 10.14
C LEU A 351 10.74 -3.37 8.79
N GLY A 352 9.50 -3.74 8.49
CA GLY A 352 9.12 -4.40 7.24
C GLY A 352 7.67 -4.91 7.32
N PHE A 353 7.22 -5.54 6.24
CA PHE A 353 5.93 -6.23 6.23
C PHE A 353 6.13 -7.66 6.75
N THR A 354 5.54 -7.96 7.90
CA THR A 354 5.52 -9.32 8.46
C THR A 354 4.27 -10.06 7.97
N CYS A 355 4.36 -10.70 6.81
CA CYS A 355 3.29 -11.55 6.25
C CYS A 355 3.14 -12.91 7.00
N GLY A 356 3.28 -12.90 8.33
CA GLY A 356 3.30 -14.09 9.19
C GLY A 356 4.48 -15.04 8.91
N HIS A 357 4.48 -16.18 9.60
CA HIS A 357 5.41 -17.30 9.36
C HIS A 357 5.10 -18.10 8.07
N ILE A 358 4.41 -17.49 7.10
CA ILE A 358 4.08 -18.13 5.81
C ILE A 358 5.28 -18.05 4.85
N PHE A 359 6.25 -17.16 5.12
CA PHE A 359 7.45 -16.92 4.32
C PHE A 359 8.75 -16.87 5.16
N THR A 360 8.77 -17.57 6.29
CA THR A 360 9.99 -17.85 7.10
C THR A 360 10.06 -19.33 7.40
#